data_AF-A0A7L2ZNF1-F1
#
_entry.id   AF-A0A7L2ZNF1-F1
#
_cell.length_a   1.000
_cell.length_b   1.000
_cell.length_c   1.000
_cell.angle_alpha   90.00
_cell.angle_beta   90.00
_cell.angle_gamma   90.00
#
_symmetry.space_group_name_H-M   'P 1'
#
loop_
_entity.id
_entity.type
_entity.pdbx_description
1 polymer ?
#
loop_
_entity_poly.entity_id
_entity_poly.type
_entity_poly.pdbx_seq_one_letter_code
_entity_poly.pdbx_strand_id
1 'polypeptide(L)' 'GQSLQCYTCKEPTDISMCMTAVVCPPKATVCTTTLHSVDTGYPFFGNITVTRDCEEECLSYNGIGAQRPKSCCYTDLC' A
#
# COMPACT_ATOMS: atom_id res chain seq x y z
N GLY A 1 -7.20 -1.00 -23.98
CA GLY A 1 -6.12 -0.75 -23.01
C GLY A 1 -6.34 -1.67 -21.82
N GLN A 2 -5.31 -2.37 -21.38
CA GLN A 2 -5.39 -3.19 -20.17
C GLN A 2 -5.47 -2.26 -18.95
N SER A 3 -6.34 -2.60 -18.01
CA SER A 3 -6.53 -1.85 -16.76
C SER A 3 -5.68 -2.48 -15.67
N LEU A 4 -4.95 -1.65 -14.92
CA LEU A 4 -4.05 -2.08 -13.84
C LEU A 4 -4.81 -2.92 -12.80
N GLN A 5 -4.19 -3.98 -12.30
CA GLN A 5 -4.67 -4.75 -11.17
C GLN A 5 -3.78 -4.53 -9.95
N CYS A 6 -4.37 -4.32 -8.78
CA CYS A 6 -3.62 -4.12 -7.54
C CYS A 6 -4.17 -5.02 -6.42
N TYR A 7 -3.34 -5.34 -5.44
CA TYR A 7 -3.83 -5.83 -4.16
C TYR A 7 -4.46 -4.68 -3.37
N THR A 8 -5.57 -4.93 -2.69
CA THR A 8 -6.29 -3.92 -1.92
C THR A 8 -6.79 -4.43 -0.57
N CYS A 9 -6.86 -3.53 0.40
CA CYS A 9 -7.57 -3.70 1.66
C CYS A 9 -7.91 -2.32 2.25
N LYS A 10 -9.18 -2.11 2.63
CA LYS A 10 -9.69 -0.81 3.10
C LYS A 10 -9.30 -0.49 4.53
N GLU A 11 -9.16 -1.51 5.36
CA GLU A 11 -8.79 -1.39 6.77
C GLU A 11 -7.34 -1.85 6.96
N PRO A 12 -6.60 -1.31 7.96
CA PRO A 12 -5.26 -1.77 8.29
C PRO A 12 -5.27 -3.28 8.55
N THR A 13 -4.66 -4.03 7.64
CA THR A 13 -4.70 -5.49 7.60
C THR A 13 -3.28 -6.01 7.64
N ASP A 14 -3.05 -7.18 8.25
CA ASP A 14 -1.74 -7.83 8.19
C ASP A 14 -1.24 -7.92 6.73
N ILE A 15 0.04 -7.60 6.51
CA ILE A 15 0.62 -7.56 5.17
C ILE A 15 0.44 -8.87 4.39
N SER A 16 0.45 -10.01 5.08
CA SER A 16 0.23 -11.32 4.46
C SER A 16 -1.23 -11.56 4.06
N MET A 17 -2.17 -10.83 4.67
CA MET A 17 -3.61 -10.95 4.44
C MET A 17 -4.18 -9.87 3.49
N CYS A 18 -3.50 -8.74 3.31
CA CYS A 18 -3.91 -7.67 2.40
C CYS A 18 -3.62 -8.01 0.93
N MET A 19 -4.25 -9.07 0.41
CA MET A 19 -3.99 -9.63 -0.92
C MET A 19 -5.25 -9.73 -1.80
N THR A 20 -6.27 -8.90 -1.56
CA THR A 20 -7.48 -8.89 -2.42
C THR A 20 -7.17 -8.24 -3.76
N ALA A 21 -7.02 -9.03 -4.81
CA ALA A 21 -6.82 -8.53 -6.17
C ALA A 21 -8.08 -7.84 -6.70
N VAL A 22 -7.93 -6.62 -7.21
CA VAL A 22 -9.02 -5.87 -7.86
C VAL A 22 -8.53 -5.22 -9.15
N VAL A 23 -9.43 -5.04 -10.10
CA VAL A 23 -9.19 -4.22 -11.28
C VAL A 23 -9.37 -2.75 -10.88
N CYS A 24 -8.35 -1.94 -11.10
CA CYS A 24 -8.37 -0.53 -10.75
C CYS A 24 -9.32 0.28 -11.64
N PRO A 25 -9.82 1.44 -11.17
CA PRO A 25 -10.55 2.36 -12.02
C PRO A 25 -9.74 2.80 -13.25
N PRO A 26 -10.37 3.14 -14.39
CA PRO A 26 -9.66 3.47 -15.63
C PRO A 26 -8.64 4.61 -15.53
N LYS A 27 -8.81 5.52 -14.56
CA LYS A 27 -7.91 6.64 -14.33
C LYS A 27 -6.75 6.30 -13.38
N ALA A 28 -6.88 5.24 -12.59
CA ALA A 28 -5.85 4.85 -11.66
C ALA A 28 -4.71 4.16 -12.43
N THR A 29 -3.49 4.62 -12.20
CA THR A 29 -2.28 4.18 -12.91
C THR A 29 -1.23 3.61 -11.97
N VAL A 30 -1.46 3.64 -10.66
CA VAL A 30 -0.50 3.22 -9.64
C VAL A 30 -1.16 2.47 -8.50
N CYS A 31 -0.55 1.39 -8.05
CA CYS A 31 -0.89 0.73 -6.79
C CYS A 31 -0.14 1.43 -5.65
N THR A 32 -0.82 1.65 -4.52
CA THR A 32 -0.20 2.26 -3.34
C THR A 32 -0.26 1.31 -2.16
N THR A 33 0.79 1.32 -1.34
CA THR A 33 0.85 0.61 -0.06
C THR A 33 1.24 1.60 1.02
N THR A 34 0.34 1.82 1.98
CA THR A 34 0.60 2.61 3.18
C THR A 34 0.89 1.66 4.33
N LEU A 35 2.07 1.83 4.92
CA LEU A 35 2.47 1.09 6.11
C LEU A 35 1.88 1.77 7.35
N HIS A 36 1.16 1.01 8.17
CA HIS A 36 0.70 1.45 9.48
C HIS A 36 1.60 0.78 10.52
N SER A 37 2.69 1.46 10.88
CA SER A 37 3.60 1.00 11.93
C SER A 37 2.97 1.21 13.30
N VAL A 38 2.99 0.18 14.14
CA VAL A 38 2.74 0.29 15.58
C VAL A 38 4.11 0.56 16.22
N ASP A 39 4.39 1.84 16.55
CA ASP A 39 5.56 2.39 17.26
C ASP A 39 6.96 1.91 16.87
N THR A 40 7.75 2.74 16.18
CA THR A 40 9.07 2.45 15.59
C THR A 40 10.32 2.59 16.53
N GLY A 41 10.47 1.89 17.67
CA GLY A 41 11.76 1.55 18.34
C GLY A 41 12.29 0.08 18.22
N TYR A 42 13.60 -0.10 17.96
CA TYR A 42 14.26 -1.42 17.87
C TYR A 42 14.26 -2.16 19.23
N PRO A 43 14.10 -3.50 19.26
CA PRO A 43 13.83 -4.40 18.14
C PRO A 43 12.34 -4.44 17.75
N PHE A 44 12.08 -4.44 16.44
CA PHE A 44 10.73 -4.55 15.89
C PHE A 44 10.22 -5.98 15.90
N PHE A 45 9.21 -6.25 16.72
CA PHE A 45 8.51 -7.54 16.79
C PHE A 45 6.98 -7.39 16.62
N GLY A 46 6.53 -6.34 15.94
CA GLY A 46 5.10 -6.04 15.77
C GLY A 46 4.52 -6.59 14.45
N ASN A 47 3.28 -7.07 14.50
CA ASN A 47 2.48 -7.36 13.31
C ASN A 47 2.39 -6.10 12.43
N ILE A 48 2.86 -6.20 11.18
CA ILE A 48 2.86 -5.09 10.25
C ILE A 48 1.49 -5.03 9.59
N THR A 49 0.76 -3.95 9.85
CA THR A 49 -0.48 -3.66 9.14
C THR A 49 -0.26 -2.72 7.98
N VAL A 50 -0.96 -2.96 6.87
CA VAL A 50 -0.92 -2.14 5.66
C VAL A 50 -2.34 -1.83 5.20
N THR A 51 -2.47 -0.74 4.44
CA THR A 51 -3.61 -0.53 3.54
C THR A 51 -3.07 -0.42 2.13
N ARG A 52 -3.75 -1.07 1.17
CA ARG A 52 -3.39 -1.01 -0.25
C ARG A 52 -4.55 -0.51 -1.09
N ASP A 53 -4.27 0.32 -2.09
CA ASP A 53 -5.28 0.94 -2.95
C ASP A 53 -4.77 1.20 -4.39
N CYS A 54 -5.68 1.60 -5.27
CA CYS A 54 -5.41 2.10 -6.61
C CYS A 54 -5.50 3.64 -6.61
N GLU A 55 -4.52 4.33 -7.18
CA GLU A 55 -4.53 5.81 -7.28
C GLU A 55 -4.15 6.31 -8.67
N GLU A 56 -4.50 7.56 -8.98
CA GLU A 56 -4.14 8.22 -10.24
C GLU A 56 -2.67 8.68 -10.24
N GLU A 57 -2.14 9.05 -9.08
CA GLU A 57 -0.77 9.56 -8.90
C GLU A 57 -0.13 8.99 -7.62
N CYS A 58 1.19 8.82 -7.62
CA CYS A 58 1.94 8.42 -6.43
C CYS A 58 2.33 9.64 -5.58
N LEU A 59 1.55 9.92 -4.54
CA LEU A 59 1.95 10.86 -3.50
C LEU A 59 2.72 10.13 -2.40
N SER A 60 3.98 9.76 -2.67
CA SER A 60 4.82 9.03 -1.69
C SER A 60 5.22 9.93 -0.53
N TYR A 61 5.10 9.42 0.70
CA TYR A 61 5.57 10.11 1.91
C TYR A 61 6.62 9.26 2.62
N ASN A 62 7.87 9.33 2.15
CA ASN A 62 8.97 8.48 2.62
C ASN A 62 10.03 9.26 3.42
N GLY A 63 9.64 10.35 4.08
CA GLY A 63 10.54 11.14 4.91
C GLY A 63 10.99 10.39 6.18
N ILE A 64 12.21 10.69 6.65
CA ILE A 64 12.71 10.19 7.93
C ILE A 64 11.76 10.70 9.04
N GLY A 65 11.20 9.78 9.83
CA GLY A 65 10.21 10.10 10.87
C GLY A 65 8.74 10.10 10.39
N ALA A 66 8.46 9.71 9.15
CA ALA A 66 7.08 9.53 8.68
C ALA A 66 6.38 8.43 9.48
N GLN A 67 5.26 8.76 10.13
CA GLN A 67 4.47 7.79 10.90
C GLN A 67 3.74 6.76 10.04
N ARG A 68 3.55 7.04 8.74
CA ARG A 68 2.82 6.18 7.79
C ARG A 68 3.45 6.25 6.40
N PRO A 69 4.61 5.61 6.19
CA PRO A 69 5.28 5.68 4.90
C PRO A 69 4.43 5.04 3.80
N LYS A 70 4.44 5.68 2.63
CA LYS A 70 3.63 5.27 1.47
C LYS A 70 4.54 4.96 0.28
N SER A 71 4.43 3.73 -0.20
CA SER A 71 5.14 3.21 -1.37
C SER A 71 4.18 3.01 -2.54
N CYS A 72 4.73 2.98 -3.76
CA CYS A 72 3.96 2.94 -4.99
C CYS A 72 4.63 2.01 -6.03
N CYS A 73 3.81 1.42 -6.90
CA CYS A 73 4.26 0.59 -8.02
C CYS A 73 3.26 0.63 -9.17
N TYR A 74 3.73 0.40 -10.40
CA TYR A 74 2.99 0.65 -11.65
C TYR A 74 2.75 -0.63 -12.46
N THR A 75 2.80 -1.79 -11.80
CA THR A 75 2.71 -3.12 -12.41
C THR A 75 1.59 -3.92 -11.77
N ASP A 76 0.96 -4.82 -12.52
CA ASP A 76 -0.12 -5.65 -12.01
C ASP A 76 0.33 -6.47 -10.79
N LEU A 77 -0.47 -6.42 -9.72
CA LEU A 77 -0.36 -7.23 -8.51
C LEU A 77 1.01 -7.15 -7.81
N CYS A 78 1.60 -5.95 -7.79
CA CYS A 78 2.48 -5.54 -6.72
C CYS A 78 1.66 -5.24 -5.43
#